data_AF-A0A1B6JDG0-F1
#
_entry.id   AF-A0A1B6JDG0-F1
#
_cell.length_a   1.000
_cell.length_b   1.000
_cell.length_c   1.000
_cell.angle_alpha   90.00
_cell.angle_beta   90.00
_cell.angle_gamma   90.00
#
_symmetry.space_group_name_H-M   'P 1'
#
loop_
_entity.id
_entity.type
_entity.pdbx_description
1 polymer ?
#
loop_
_entity_poly.entity_id
_entity_poly.type
_entity_poly.pdbx_seq_one_letter_code
_entity_poly.pdbx_strand_id
1 'polypeptide(L)'
;RNVQRNLELARCEVCKANTLLTDDVADPDKPIKLTVSFDISWHKRGFTSKYGVGCCIEMNTSLIIDFEVLSKYCRSCDVMSNKLKDRPIALEEWMKKHKR
;
A
#
# COMPACT_ATOMS: atom_id res chain seq x y z
N ARG A 1 8.94 -11.74 -0.92
CA ARG A 1 10.04 -12.09 -1.85
C ARG A 1 9.54 -12.56 -3.24
N ASN A 2 8.36 -12.12 -3.70
CA ASN A 2 7.90 -12.35 -5.08
C ASN A 2 7.10 -11.13 -5.58
N VAL A 3 6.39 -10.46 -4.67
CA VAL A 3 5.62 -9.25 -4.94
C VAL A 3 6.45 -8.11 -5.53
N GLN A 4 7.64 -7.81 -4.98
CA GLN A 4 8.50 -6.75 -5.51
C GLN A 4 8.93 -7.00 -6.96
N ARG A 5 9.32 -8.25 -7.25
CA ARG A 5 9.67 -8.68 -8.62
C ARG A 5 8.49 -8.54 -9.56
N ASN A 6 7.28 -8.93 -9.14
CA ASN A 6 6.09 -8.77 -9.96
C ASN A 6 5.77 -7.31 -10.24
N LEU A 7 6.00 -6.42 -9.26
CA LEU A 7 5.81 -4.99 -9.40
C LEU A 7 6.81 -4.39 -10.40
N GLU A 8 8.07 -4.82 -10.35
CA GLU A 8 9.10 -4.43 -11.32
C GLU A 8 8.74 -4.90 -12.75
N LEU A 9 8.24 -6.12 -12.90
CA LEU A 9 7.77 -6.62 -14.19
C LEU A 9 6.56 -5.82 -14.69
N ALA A 10 5.58 -5.54 -13.83
CA ALA A 10 4.42 -4.74 -14.20
C ALA A 10 4.82 -3.32 -14.64
N ARG A 11 5.75 -2.68 -13.91
CA ARG A 11 6.32 -1.38 -14.30
C ARG A 11 7.03 -1.45 -15.65
N CYS A 12 7.80 -2.51 -15.90
CA CYS A 12 8.48 -2.71 -17.18
C CYS A 12 7.48 -2.82 -18.34
N GLU A 13 6.41 -3.60 -18.17
CA GLU A 13 5.36 -3.73 -19.19
C GLU A 13 4.58 -2.43 -19.42
N VAL A 14 4.27 -1.69 -18.34
CA VAL A 14 3.64 -0.37 -18.41
C VAL A 14 4.51 0.62 -19.18
N CYS A 15 5.82 0.65 -18.90
CA CYS A 15 6.76 1.52 -19.60
C CYS A 15 6.76 1.19 -21.10
N LYS A 16 6.92 -0.09 -21.48
CA LYS A 16 6.91 -0.51 -22.89
C LYS A 16 5.62 -0.12 -23.60
N ALA A 17 4.46 -0.42 -23.00
CA ALA A 17 3.17 -0.14 -23.60
C ALA A 17 2.96 1.37 -23.81
N ASN A 18 3.33 2.21 -22.84
CA ASN A 18 3.14 3.65 -22.94
C ASN A 18 4.15 4.33 -23.86
N THR A 19 5.41 3.85 -23.93
CA THR A 19 6.40 4.34 -24.90
C THR A 19 6.00 4.04 -26.34
N LEU A 20 5.25 2.96 -26.61
CA LEU A 20 4.74 2.68 -27.97
C LEU A 20 3.53 3.55 -28.35
N LEU A 21 2.82 4.10 -27.37
CA LEU A 21 1.61 4.91 -27.59
C LEU A 21 1.92 6.40 -27.74
N THR A 22 2.97 6.88 -27.10
CA THR A 22 3.49 8.22 -27.30
C THR A 22 4.63 8.11 -28.29
N ASP A 23 4.57 8.74 -29.48
CA ASP A 23 5.67 8.80 -30.46
C ASP A 23 6.94 9.53 -29.92
N ASP A 24 7.10 9.59 -28.61
CA ASP A 24 8.28 10.05 -27.90
C ASP A 24 9.45 9.09 -28.15
N VAL A 25 10.59 9.67 -28.52
CA VAL A 25 11.88 8.96 -28.56
C VAL A 25 12.12 8.35 -27.17
N ALA A 26 12.47 7.06 -27.14
CA ALA A 26 12.78 6.31 -25.93
C ALA A 26 14.03 6.87 -25.25
N ASP A 27 13.86 7.96 -24.50
CA ASP A 27 14.83 8.45 -23.53
C ASP A 27 14.61 7.69 -22.21
N PRO A 28 15.56 6.85 -21.79
CA PRO A 28 15.42 6.05 -20.57
C PRO A 28 15.37 6.89 -19.29
N ASP A 29 15.85 8.14 -19.33
CA ASP A 29 15.86 9.05 -18.17
C ASP A 29 14.63 9.97 -18.14
N LYS A 30 13.81 9.97 -19.20
CA LYS A 30 12.60 10.79 -19.27
C LYS A 30 11.47 10.16 -18.43
N PRO A 31 10.87 10.90 -17.48
CA PRO A 31 9.72 10.42 -16.74
C PRO A 31 8.51 10.23 -17.67
N ILE A 32 7.89 9.06 -17.60
CA ILE A 32 6.67 8.74 -18.35
C ILE A 32 5.46 9.31 -17.60
N LYS A 33 4.55 9.95 -18.33
CA LYS A 33 3.26 10.40 -17.79
C LYS A 33 2.27 9.25 -17.85
N LEU A 34 1.71 8.88 -16.70
CA LEU A 34 0.75 7.78 -16.58
C LEU A 34 -0.60 8.30 -16.09
N THR A 35 -1.67 7.81 -16.71
CA THR A 35 -3.02 7.94 -16.16
C THR A 35 -3.29 6.72 -15.29
N VAL A 36 -3.66 6.96 -14.04
CA VAL A 36 -3.84 5.89 -13.06
C VAL A 36 -5.22 6.00 -12.39
N SER A 37 -5.75 4.85 -12.01
CA SER A 37 -6.85 4.69 -11.07
C SER A 37 -6.31 4.23 -9.72
N PHE A 38 -6.91 4.71 -8.63
CA PHE A 38 -6.59 4.27 -7.28
C PHE A 38 -7.81 3.56 -6.70
N ASP A 39 -7.60 2.31 -6.28
CA ASP A 39 -8.64 1.52 -5.62
C ASP A 39 -8.13 0.95 -4.30
N ILE A 40 -9.02 0.82 -3.32
CA ILE A 40 -8.70 0.33 -1.99
C ILE A 40 -9.66 -0.81 -1.65
N SER A 41 -9.09 -1.93 -1.25
CA SER A 41 -9.83 -3.09 -0.77
C SER A 41 -9.57 -3.35 0.71
N TRP A 42 -10.56 -3.90 1.40
CA TRP A 42 -10.50 -4.26 2.81
C TRP A 42 -10.49 -5.77 2.95
N HIS A 43 -9.68 -6.30 3.88
CA HIS A 43 -9.60 -7.74 4.12
C HIS A 43 -10.96 -8.35 4.56
N LYS A 44 -11.82 -7.58 5.23
CA LYS A 44 -13.17 -8.01 5.67
C LYS A 44 -14.24 -7.01 5.26
N ARG A 45 -15.44 -7.51 4.94
CA ARG A 45 -16.64 -6.69 4.69
C ARG A 45 -17.23 -6.14 5.99
N GLY A 46 -18.05 -5.09 5.89
CA GLY A 46 -18.88 -4.59 7.00
C GLY A 46 -18.13 -3.71 8.02
N PHE A 47 -17.21 -2.85 7.58
CA PHE A 47 -16.48 -1.87 8.43
C PHE A 47 -15.67 -2.46 9.59
N THR A 48 -15.47 -3.78 9.66
CA THR A 48 -14.73 -4.46 10.73
C THR A 48 -13.26 -4.74 10.39
N SER A 49 -12.82 -4.37 9.19
CA SER A 49 -11.45 -4.66 8.76
C SER A 49 -10.42 -3.79 9.49
N LYS A 50 -9.38 -4.43 10.02
CA LYS A 50 -8.19 -3.76 10.53
C LYS A 50 -7.08 -3.64 9.48
N TYR A 51 -7.26 -4.26 8.32
CA TYR A 51 -6.28 -4.29 7.23
C TYR A 51 -6.93 -3.86 5.92
N GLY A 52 -6.24 -3.00 5.18
CA GLY A 52 -6.62 -2.60 3.83
C GLY A 52 -5.41 -2.69 2.91
N VAL A 53 -5.67 -2.75 1.61
CA VAL A 53 -4.66 -2.60 0.58
C VAL A 53 -5.14 -1.54 -0.41
N GLY A 54 -4.33 -0.52 -0.63
CA GLY A 54 -4.52 0.43 -1.72
C GLY A 54 -3.65 0.05 -2.89
N CYS A 55 -4.18 0.13 -4.10
CA CYS A 55 -3.46 -0.19 -5.34
C CYS A 55 -3.49 1.00 -6.28
N CYS A 56 -2.35 1.29 -6.89
CA CYS A 56 -2.22 2.22 -8.01
C CYS A 56 -2.24 1.39 -9.31
N ILE A 57 -3.28 1.58 -10.12
CA ILE A 57 -3.57 0.80 -11.32
C ILE A 57 -3.41 1.71 -12.53
N GLU A 58 -2.52 1.37 -13.46
CA GLU A 58 -2.36 2.13 -14.70
C GLU A 58 -3.49 1.79 -15.70
N MET A 59 -4.03 2.80 -16.37
CA MET A 59 -5.29 2.66 -17.10
C MET A 59 -5.18 1.87 -18.42
N ASN A 60 -4.07 1.99 -19.15
CA ASN A 60 -3.94 1.38 -20.49
C ASN A 60 -3.68 -0.13 -20.41
N THR A 61 -2.80 -0.54 -19.50
CA THR A 61 -2.44 -1.96 -19.28
C THR A 61 -3.29 -2.63 -18.22
N SER A 62 -4.01 -1.85 -17.40
CA SER A 62 -4.72 -2.33 -16.20
C SER A 62 -3.82 -3.05 -15.19
N LEU A 63 -2.51 -2.78 -15.21
CA LEU A 63 -1.54 -3.38 -14.30
C LEU A 63 -1.38 -2.54 -13.03
N ILE A 64 -1.14 -3.22 -11.91
CA ILE A 64 -0.79 -2.59 -10.64
C ILE A 64 0.69 -2.21 -10.69
N ILE A 65 0.98 -0.92 -10.58
CA ILE A 65 2.35 -0.37 -10.57
C ILE A 65 2.85 -0.06 -9.17
N ASP A 66 1.94 0.10 -8.20
CA ASP A 66 2.29 0.24 -6.80
C ASP A 66 1.14 -0.19 -5.89
N PHE A 67 1.45 -0.53 -4.63
CA PHE A 67 0.45 -0.83 -3.63
C PHE A 67 0.95 -0.51 -2.22
N GLU A 68 0.02 -0.20 -1.32
CA GLU A 68 0.31 0.04 0.10
C GLU A 68 -0.61 -0.81 0.97
N VAL A 69 -0.04 -1.48 1.98
CA VAL A 69 -0.81 -2.26 2.96
C VAL A 69 -1.03 -1.41 4.20
N LEU A 70 -2.28 -1.01 4.42
CA LEU A 70 -2.71 -0.21 5.55
C LEU A 70 -3.13 -1.12 6.71
N SER A 71 -2.68 -0.81 7.93
CA SER A 71 -3.12 -1.52 9.12
C SER A 71 -3.49 -0.58 10.26
N LYS A 72 -4.69 -0.77 10.82
CA LYS A 72 -5.11 -0.23 12.12
C LYS A 72 -4.76 -1.17 13.28
N TYR A 73 -4.12 -2.30 13.00
CA TYR A 73 -3.72 -3.28 14.01
C TYR A 73 -2.26 -3.10 14.39
N CYS A 74 -2.00 -2.97 15.70
CA CYS A 74 -0.67 -3.08 16.26
C CYS A 74 -0.66 -4.24 17.26
N ARG A 75 0.20 -5.24 17.03
CA ARG A 75 0.34 -6.37 17.94
C ARG A 75 0.79 -5.94 19.33
N SER A 76 1.67 -4.95 19.43
CA SER A 76 2.14 -4.43 20.71
C SER A 76 1.01 -3.76 21.49
N CYS A 77 0.18 -2.94 20.83
CA CYS A 77 -1.02 -2.37 21.48
C CYS A 77 -1.95 -3.46 21.98
N ASP A 78 -2.23 -4.47 21.14
CA ASP A 78 -3.11 -5.59 21.49
C ASP A 78 -2.61 -6.37 22.73
N VAL A 79 -1.30 -6.64 22.79
CA VAL A 79 -0.67 -7.31 23.94
C VAL A 79 -0.70 -6.42 25.19
N MET A 80 -0.35 -5.14 25.06
CA MET A 80 -0.22 -4.25 26.22
C MET A 80 -1.57 -3.83 26.79
N SER A 81 -2.58 -3.62 25.95
CA SER A 81 -3.96 -3.41 26.39
C SER A 81 -4.47 -4.59 27.22
N ASN A 82 -4.11 -5.83 26.85
CA ASN A 82 -4.47 -7.01 27.64
C ASN A 82 -3.67 -7.12 28.94
N LYS A 83 -2.35 -6.84 28.91
CA LYS A 83 -1.47 -6.91 30.10
C LYS A 83 -1.74 -5.82 31.15
N LEU A 84 -2.20 -4.66 30.72
CA LEU A 84 -2.45 -3.48 31.56
C LEU A 84 -3.95 -3.17 31.70
N LYS A 85 -4.82 -4.11 31.35
CA LYS A 85 -6.29 -3.94 31.40
C LYS A 85 -6.78 -3.42 32.76
N ASP A 86 -6.15 -3.86 33.85
CA ASP A 86 -6.50 -3.51 35.23
C ASP A 86 -5.70 -2.28 35.75
N ARG A 87 -4.85 -1.67 34.89
CA ARG A 87 -3.97 -0.54 35.23
C ARG A 87 -4.07 0.55 34.15
N PRO A 88 -5.19 1.30 34.11
CA PRO A 88 -5.50 2.25 33.02
C PRO A 88 -4.49 3.40 32.91
N ILE A 89 -3.99 3.92 34.03
CA ILE A 89 -2.99 5.01 34.03
C ILE A 89 -1.68 4.54 33.35
N ALA A 90 -1.20 3.36 33.74
CA ALA A 90 0.01 2.77 33.15
C ALA A 90 -0.18 2.45 31.65
N LEU A 91 -1.39 2.04 31.25
CA LEU A 91 -1.72 1.83 29.84
C LEU A 91 -1.66 3.15 29.05
N GLU A 92 -2.23 4.23 29.59
CA GLU A 92 -2.22 5.54 28.93
C GLU A 92 -0.81 6.09 28.76
N GLU A 93 0.02 6.01 29.80
CA GLU A 93 1.44 6.40 29.74
C GLU A 93 2.22 5.59 28.69
N TRP A 94 1.98 4.29 28.62
CA TRP A 94 2.60 3.43 27.62
C TRP A 94 2.14 3.79 26.20
N MET A 95 0.84 4.00 26.00
CA MET A 95 0.26 4.37 24.70
C MET A 95 0.82 5.70 24.18
N LYS A 96 1.00 6.70 25.06
CA LYS A 96 1.63 7.99 24.70
C LYS A 96 3.05 7.81 24.17
N LYS A 97 3.84 6.90 24.76
CA LYS A 97 5.21 6.59 24.32
C LYS A 97 5.26 5.69 23.08
N HIS A 98 4.27 4.82 22.89
CA HIS A 98 4.25 3.84 21.81
C HIS A 98 3.72 4.39 20.49
N LYS A 99 3.00 5.51 20.50
CA LYS A 99 2.37 6.11 19.32
C LYS A 99 3.41 6.28 18.20
N ARG A 100 3.20 5.55 17.09
CA ARG A 100 3.96 5.69 15.84
C ARG A 100 3.53 6.92 15.07
#